data_AF-A0A917LXY9-F1
#
_entry.id   AF-A0A917LXY9-F1
#
_cell.length_a   1.000
_cell.length_b   1.000
_cell.length_c   1.000
_cell.angle_alpha   90.00
_cell.angle_beta   90.00
_cell.angle_gamma   90.00
#
_symmetry.space_group_name_H-M   'P 1'
#
loop_
_entity.id
_entity.type
_entity.pdbx_description
1 polymer ?
#
loop_
_entity_poly.entity_id
_entity_poly.type
_entity_poly.pdbx_seq_one_letter_code
_entity_poly.pdbx_strand_id
1 'polypeptide(L)' 'MMEFLYFPEDKTEYIPGVISLIIFMIGAAVTMYIFIKKSKKEAQLVEKQYNLNASKNSDSDKETL' A
#
# COMPACT_ATOMS: atom_id res chain seq x y z
N MET A 1 31.75 -22.25 -9.18
CA MET A 1 31.14 -23.58 -8.98
C MET A 1 29.65 -23.42 -9.21
N MET A 2 29.03 -24.29 -10.00
CA MET A 2 27.56 -24.34 -10.06
C MET A 2 27.13 -25.06 -8.78
N GLU A 3 26.58 -24.32 -7.81
CA GLU A 3 25.84 -24.94 -6.71
C GLU A 3 24.72 -25.73 -7.38
N PHE A 4 24.88 -27.06 -7.43
CA PHE A 4 23.89 -27.95 -7.98
C PHE A 4 22.58 -27.67 -7.24
N LEU A 5 21.55 -27.22 -7.96
CA LEU A 5 20.22 -27.09 -7.40
C LEU A 5 19.81 -28.48 -6.90
N TYR A 6 19.91 -28.67 -5.58
CA TYR A 6 19.45 -29.90 -4.95
C TYR A 6 17.93 -29.89 -5.02
N PHE A 7 17.42 -30.72 -5.92
CA PHE A 7 16.01 -30.99 -6.00
C PHE A 7 15.73 -32.23 -5.17
N PRO A 8 15.09 -32.11 -4.00
CA PRO A 8 14.70 -33.29 -3.25
C PRO A 8 13.83 -34.22 -4.10
N GLU A 9 14.13 -35.51 -4.01
CA GLU A 9 13.38 -36.58 -4.69
C GLU A 9 11.95 -36.61 -4.14
N ASP A 10 11.79 -36.48 -2.82
CA ASP A 10 10.51 -36.35 -2.15
C ASP A 10 9.97 -34.91 -2.23
N LYS A 11 8.78 -34.77 -2.81
CA LYS A 11 8.11 -33.47 -3.00
C LYS A 11 7.67 -32.83 -1.67
N THR A 12 7.60 -33.62 -0.60
CA THR A 12 7.22 -33.16 0.74
C THR A 12 8.22 -32.15 1.31
N GLU A 13 9.49 -32.23 0.92
CA GLU A 13 10.54 -31.30 1.38
C GLU A 13 10.36 -29.86 0.84
N TYR A 14 9.55 -29.64 -0.22
CA TYR A 14 9.24 -28.29 -0.71
C TYR A 14 8.12 -27.61 0.08
N ILE A 15 7.33 -28.36 0.87
CA ILE A 15 6.17 -27.83 1.60
C ILE A 15 6.55 -26.64 2.52
N PRO A 16 7.64 -26.69 3.31
CA PRO A 16 8.06 -25.55 4.14
C PRO A 16 8.35 -24.28 3.32
N GLY A 17 8.92 -24.43 2.12
CA GLY A 17 9.20 -23.33 1.21
C GLY A 17 7.93 -22.70 0.66
N VAL A 18 6.97 -23.53 0.24
CA VAL A 18 5.66 -23.06 -0.26
C VAL A 18 4.86 -22.36 0.85
N ILE A 19 4.87 -22.90 2.07
CA ILE A 19 4.21 -22.26 3.23
C ILE A 19 4.83 -20.87 3.49
N SER A 20 6.16 -20.78 3.49
CA SER A 20 6.86 -19.51 3.70
C SER A 20 6.49 -18.48 2.61
N LEU A 21 6.47 -18.91 1.34
CA LEU A 21 6.05 -18.07 0.22
C LEU A 21 4.62 -17.56 0.39
N ILE A 22 3.69 -18.42 0.79
CA ILE A 22 2.29 -18.05 1.01
C ILE A 22 2.17 -17.02 2.14
N ILE A 23 2.89 -17.21 3.26
CA ILE A 23 2.87 -16.26 4.38
C ILE A 23 3.37 -14.88 3.93
N PHE A 24 4.48 -14.82 3.19
CA PHE A 24 5.00 -13.56 2.66
C PHE A 24 4.07 -12.92 1.64
N MET A 25 3.45 -13.69 0.74
CA MET A 25 2.49 -13.18 -0.23
C MET A 25 1.25 -12.59 0.45
N ILE A 26 0.71 -13.27 1.45
CA ILE A 26 -0.42 -12.75 2.25
C ILE A 26 0.00 -11.47 2.97
N GLY A 27 1.17 -11.47 3.62
CA GLY A 27 1.70 -10.29 4.30
C GLY A 27 1.87 -9.08 3.38
N ALA A 28 2.42 -9.29 2.19
CA ALA A 28 2.60 -8.25 1.18
C ALA A 28 1.24 -7.71 0.68
N ALA A 29 0.30 -8.60 0.36
CA ALA A 29 -1.03 -8.22 -0.09
C ALA A 29 -1.79 -7.41 0.97
N VAL A 30 -1.75 -7.85 2.23
CA VAL A 30 -2.39 -7.14 3.36
C VAL A 30 -1.74 -5.77 3.57
N THR A 31 -0.41 -5.71 3.59
CA THR A 31 0.33 -4.45 3.75
C THR A 31 -0.01 -3.46 2.65
N MET A 32 0.00 -3.91 1.40
CA MET A 32 -0.33 -3.09 0.24
C MET A 32 -1.79 -2.61 0.28
N TYR A 33 -2.73 -3.48 0.67
CA TYR A 33 -4.12 -3.12 0.84
C TYR A 33 -4.32 -2.04 1.92
N ILE A 34 -3.70 -2.20 3.10
CA ILE A 34 -3.78 -1.23 4.19
C ILE A 34 -3.16 0.11 3.76
N PHE A 35 -1.99 0.06 3.12
CA PHE A 35 -1.28 1.26 2.65
C PHE A 35 -2.13 2.08 1.67
N ILE A 36 -2.69 1.44 0.64
CA ILE A 36 -3.54 2.10 -0.35
C ILE A 36 -4.79 2.69 0.31
N LYS A 37 -5.43 1.94 1.22
CA LYS A 37 -6.63 2.41 1.93
C LYS A 37 -6.34 3.62 2.81
N LYS A 38 -5.20 3.64 3.50
CA LYS A 38 -4.73 4.78 4.30
C LYS A 38 -4.43 5.99 3.41
N SER A 39 -3.67 5.79 2.34
CA SER A 39 -3.30 6.84 1.39
C SER A 39 -4.52 7.53 0.76
N LYS A 40 -5.54 6.75 0.35
CA LYS A 40 -6.78 7.32 -0.20
C LYS A 40 -7.54 8.22 0.78
N LYS A 41 -7.53 7.89 2.07
CA LYS A 41 -8.18 8.72 3.10
C LYS A 41 -7.44 10.04 3.32
N GLU A 42 -6.11 9.99 3.31
CA GLU A 42 -5.29 11.19 3.45
C GLU A 42 -5.42 12.11 2.23
N ALA A 43 -5.41 11.55 1.01
CA ALA A 43 -5.62 12.32 -0.21
C ALA A 43 -6.96 13.08 -0.21
N GLN A 44 -8.05 12.42 0.19
CA GLN A 44 -9.37 13.05 0.28
C GLN A 44 -9.44 14.16 1.34
N LEU A 45 -8.73 14.01 2.45
CA LEU A 45 -8.69 15.03 3.51
C LEU A 45 -7.94 16.27 3.04
N VAL A 46 -6.79 16.06 2.38
CA VAL A 46 -5.97 17.14 1.81
C VAL A 46 -6.73 17.90 0.73
N GLU A 47 -7.40 17.18 -0.18
CA GLU A 47 -8.22 17.79 -1.23
C GLU A 47 -9.36 18.63 -0.64
N LYS A 48 -10.06 18.14 0.38
CA LYS A 48 -11.11 18.91 1.07
C LYS A 48 -10.55 20.17 1.72
N GLN A 49 -9.41 20.09 2.41
CA GLN A 49 -8.78 21.25 3.03
C GLN A 49 -8.33 22.29 1.99
N TYR A 50 -7.74 21.84 0.88
CA TYR A 50 -7.31 22.74 -0.19
C TYR A 50 -8.50 23.49 -0.82
N ASN A 51 -9.57 22.77 -1.15
CA ASN A 51 -10.78 23.38 -1.70
C ASN A 51 -11.47 24.33 -0.71
N LEU A 52 -11.50 24.00 0.59
CA LEU A 52 -12.06 24.89 1.62
C LEU A 52 -11.28 26.21 1.71
N ASN A 53 -9.94 26.14 1.67
CA ASN A 53 -9.09 27.32 1.77
C ASN A 53 -9.15 28.18 0.50
N ALA A 54 -9.26 27.56 -0.68
CA ALA A 54 -9.47 28.28 -1.94
C ALA A 54 -10.79 29.07 -1.93
N SER A 55 -11.89 28.46 -1.46
CA SER A 55 -13.19 29.14 -1.32
C SER A 55 -13.16 30.29 -0.30
N LYS A 56 -12.43 30.13 0.81
CA LYS A 56 -12.31 31.19 1.82
C LYS A 56 -11.53 32.41 1.31
N ASN A 57 -10.45 32.20 0.55
CA ASN A 57 -9.70 33.32 -0.01
C ASN A 57 -10.54 34.13 -1.00
N SER A 58 -11.35 33.48 -1.84
CA SER A 58 -12.22 34.19 -2.79
C SER A 58 -13.37 34.98 -2.18
N ASP A 59 -13.80 34.65 -0.95
CA ASP A 59 -14.82 35.42 -0.22
C ASP A 59 -14.20 36.56 0.61
N SER A 60 -12.96 36.38 1.09
CA SER A 60 -12.23 37.41 1.85
C SER A 60 -11.85 38.62 1.00
N ASP A 61 -11.60 38.41 -0.30
CA ASP A 61 -11.27 39.48 -1.26
C ASP A 61 -12.50 40.31 -1.68
N LYS A 62 -13.73 39.83 -1.39
CA LYS A 62 -14.98 40.53 -1.72
C LYS A 62 -15.52 41.41 -0.59
N GLU A 63 -15.06 41.19 0.64
CA GLU A 63 -15.50 41.94 1.83
C GLU A 63 -14.66 43.20 2.08
N THR A 64 -13.59 43.43 1.30
CA THR A 64 -12.66 44.56 1.43
C THR A 64 -12.79 45.63 0.33
N LEU A 65 -13.82 45.54 -0.53
CA LEU A 65 -14.17 46.53 -1.57
C LEU A 65 -15.53 47.17 -1.28
#